data_AF-A0A0P9N3C6-F1
#
_entry.id   AF-A0A0P9N3C6-F1
#
_cell.length_a   1.000
_cell.length_b   1.000
_cell.length_c   1.000
_cell.angle_alpha   90.00
_cell.angle_beta   90.00
_cell.angle_gamma   90.00
#
_symmetry.space_group_name_H-M   'P 1'
#
loop_
_entity.id
_entity.type
_entity.pdbx_description
1 polymer ?
#
loop_
_entity_poly.entity_id
_entity_poly.type
_entity_poly.pdbx_seq_one_letter_code
_entity_poly.pdbx_strand_id
1 'polypeptide(L)'
;MNRWPDTRILELFNIALPILQAPMAGATGSAMAIAVANAGGLGSLPCAMLTPDQILEEVAIFRQHSSNAPLNLNFFCHQPPPRDDARAERWKLALKPYYQELGADFDAPTPVSSRAPFDSDSCALVENLRPEVVSFHFGLPKQALLDRVRATGATIISSASTVEEAGASPGEGLKKP
;
A
#
# COMPACT_ATOMS: atom_id res chain seq x y z
N MET A 1 -4.99 33.00 -0.60
CA MET A 1 -4.44 32.84 0.75
C MET A 1 -4.78 31.43 1.21
N ASN A 2 -3.77 30.61 1.46
CA ASN A 2 -3.96 29.22 1.86
C ASN A 2 -4.53 29.20 3.29
N ARG A 3 -5.64 28.48 3.53
CA ARG A 3 -6.38 28.50 4.81
C ARG A 3 -5.79 27.56 5.87
N TRP A 4 -4.73 26.84 5.54
CA TRP A 4 -4.12 25.83 6.40
C TRP A 4 -3.01 26.45 7.27
N PRO A 5 -3.00 26.22 8.59
CA PRO A 5 -2.00 26.79 9.49
C PRO A 5 -0.59 26.17 9.34
N ASP A 6 -0.51 25.00 8.70
CA ASP A 6 0.73 24.28 8.40
C ASP A 6 0.71 23.77 6.95
N THR A 7 1.71 24.14 6.17
CA THR A 7 1.83 23.79 4.73
C THR A 7 2.87 22.74 4.45
N ARG A 8 3.60 22.24 5.46
CA ARG A 8 4.71 21.28 5.26
C ARG A 8 4.28 20.04 4.48
N ILE A 9 3.08 19.53 4.74
CA ILE A 9 2.55 18.34 4.05
C ILE A 9 2.18 18.63 2.60
N LEU A 10 1.76 19.87 2.29
CA LEU A 10 1.44 20.32 0.94
C LEU A 10 2.72 20.37 0.09
N GLU A 11 3.79 20.92 0.67
CA GLU A 11 5.11 20.99 0.05
C GLU A 11 5.75 19.61 -0.09
N LEU A 12 5.63 18.76 0.94
CA LEU A 12 6.20 17.41 0.95
C LEU A 12 5.62 16.53 -0.15
N PHE A 13 4.29 16.56 -0.34
CA PHE A 13 3.61 15.74 -1.34
C PHE A 13 3.31 16.46 -2.65
N ASN A 14 3.61 17.75 -2.75
CA ASN A 14 3.26 18.61 -3.88
C ASN A 14 1.75 18.58 -4.21
N ILE A 15 0.91 18.79 -3.20
CA ILE A 15 -0.56 18.78 -3.28
C ILE A 15 -1.16 20.11 -2.80
N ALA A 16 -2.39 20.41 -3.19
CA ALA A 16 -3.08 21.65 -2.83
C ALA A 16 -3.92 21.52 -1.55
N LEU A 17 -4.40 20.31 -1.25
CA LEU A 17 -5.20 19.99 -0.08
C LEU A 17 -4.44 18.99 0.80
N PRO A 18 -4.40 19.17 2.14
CA PRO A 18 -3.69 18.27 3.05
C PRO A 18 -4.52 17.01 3.32
N ILE A 19 -4.99 16.36 2.24
CA ILE A 19 -5.89 15.22 2.26
C ILE A 19 -5.22 14.09 1.48
N LEU A 20 -4.91 13.01 2.18
CA LEU A 20 -4.47 11.75 1.59
C LEU A 20 -5.67 10.80 1.63
N GLN A 21 -6.12 10.33 0.46
CA GLN A 21 -7.14 9.29 0.41
C GLN A 21 -6.49 7.95 0.72
N ALA A 22 -6.97 7.29 1.78
CA ALA A 22 -6.36 6.07 2.30
C ALA A 22 -6.41 4.94 1.26
N PRO A 23 -5.29 4.21 1.02
CA PRO A 23 -5.29 3.04 0.14
C PRO A 23 -6.08 1.90 0.81
N MET A 24 -7.26 1.57 0.28
CA MET A 24 -8.16 0.55 0.84
C MET A 24 -8.25 -0.64 -0.13
N ALA A 25 -7.43 -1.66 0.10
CA ALA A 25 -7.41 -2.87 -0.72
C ALA A 25 -8.80 -3.53 -0.78
N GLY A 26 -9.33 -3.72 -1.99
CA GLY A 26 -10.68 -4.24 -2.24
C GLY A 26 -11.80 -3.20 -2.29
N ALA A 27 -11.52 -1.92 -2.00
CA ALA A 27 -12.51 -0.83 -2.04
C ALA A 27 -12.08 0.40 -2.88
N THR A 28 -10.79 0.56 -3.17
CA THR A 28 -10.25 1.71 -3.91
C THR A 28 -9.39 1.26 -5.09
N GLY A 29 -9.44 2.02 -6.19
CA GLY A 29 -8.61 1.88 -7.39
C GLY A 29 -8.41 3.24 -8.09
N SER A 30 -7.94 3.24 -9.33
CA SER A 30 -7.59 4.46 -10.08
C SER A 30 -8.71 5.49 -10.14
N ALA A 31 -9.96 5.08 -10.35
CA ALA A 31 -11.08 6.03 -10.44
C ALA A 31 -11.20 6.94 -9.20
N MET A 32 -11.02 6.40 -8.00
CA MET A 32 -11.05 7.19 -6.76
C MET A 32 -9.77 8.01 -6.59
N ALA A 33 -8.61 7.43 -6.89
CA ALA A 33 -7.33 8.14 -6.82
C ALA A 33 -7.30 9.36 -7.75
N ILE A 34 -7.79 9.21 -8.99
CA ILE A 34 -7.95 10.28 -9.99
C ILE A 34 -8.86 11.38 -9.45
N ALA A 35 -10.03 11.02 -8.89
CA ALA A 35 -10.97 12.01 -8.37
C ALA A 35 -10.34 12.86 -7.25
N VAL A 36 -9.58 12.23 -6.34
CA VAL A 36 -8.88 12.92 -5.24
C VAL A 36 -7.74 13.78 -5.76
N ALA A 37 -6.93 13.25 -6.67
CA ALA A 37 -5.83 13.97 -7.30
C ALA A 37 -6.32 15.23 -8.04
N ASN A 38 -7.39 15.10 -8.82
CA ASN A 38 -7.99 16.22 -9.55
C ASN A 38 -8.66 17.25 -8.63
N ALA A 39 -9.12 16.84 -7.43
CA ALA A 39 -9.58 17.74 -6.39
C ALA A 39 -8.43 18.46 -5.66
N GLY A 40 -7.18 18.04 -5.87
CA GLY A 40 -5.98 18.64 -5.29
C GLY A 40 -5.43 17.92 -4.05
N GLY A 41 -5.96 16.74 -3.69
CA GLY A 41 -5.39 15.87 -2.65
C GLY A 41 -4.39 14.85 -3.21
N LEU A 42 -3.93 13.93 -2.34
CA LEU A 42 -3.09 12.80 -2.73
C LEU A 42 -3.94 11.54 -2.92
N GLY A 43 -4.07 11.09 -4.16
CA GLY A 43 -4.69 9.80 -4.49
C GLY A 43 -3.76 8.63 -4.18
N SER A 44 -4.32 7.50 -3.75
CA SER A 44 -3.54 6.30 -3.40
C SER A 44 -4.08 5.03 -4.06
N LEU A 45 -3.18 4.16 -4.53
CA LEU A 45 -3.51 2.83 -5.03
C LEU A 45 -3.06 1.74 -4.03
N PRO A 46 -3.95 0.80 -3.66
CA PRO A 46 -3.61 -0.31 -2.76
C PRO A 46 -2.99 -1.49 -3.55
N CYS A 47 -1.68 -1.54 -3.66
CA CYS A 47 -0.97 -2.54 -4.46
C CYS A 47 -0.89 -3.93 -3.78
N ALA A 48 -1.14 -4.02 -2.47
CA ALA A 48 -0.93 -5.24 -1.69
C ALA A 48 -1.79 -6.47 -2.09
N MET A 49 -2.83 -6.29 -2.90
CA MET A 49 -3.69 -7.38 -3.42
C MET A 49 -3.66 -7.50 -4.94
N LEU A 50 -2.85 -6.69 -5.61
CA LEU A 50 -2.78 -6.59 -7.06
C LEU A 50 -1.58 -7.35 -7.60
N THR A 51 -1.73 -7.95 -8.78
CA THR A 51 -0.59 -8.47 -9.54
C THR A 51 0.24 -7.32 -10.12
N PRO A 52 1.51 -7.57 -10.50
CA PRO A 52 2.32 -6.58 -11.22
C PRO A 52 1.60 -5.93 -12.41
N ASP A 53 0.94 -6.74 -13.25
CA ASP A 53 0.23 -6.26 -14.43
C ASP A 53 -0.95 -5.35 -14.06
N GLN A 54 -1.69 -5.70 -12.99
CA GLN A 54 -2.78 -4.86 -12.49
C GLN A 54 -2.27 -3.52 -11.94
N ILE A 55 -1.12 -3.51 -11.26
CA ILE A 55 -0.51 -2.26 -10.78
C ILE A 55 -0.13 -1.38 -11.97
N LEU A 56 0.48 -1.96 -13.02
CA LEU A 56 0.84 -1.23 -14.23
C LEU A 56 -0.39 -0.62 -14.91
N GLU A 57 -1.48 -1.39 -15.03
CA GLU A 57 -2.75 -0.95 -15.61
C GLU A 57 -3.37 0.20 -14.81
N GLU A 58 -3.50 0.05 -13.48
CA GLU A 58 -4.07 1.08 -12.61
C GLU A 58 -3.26 2.39 -12.65
N VAL A 59 -1.92 2.29 -12.67
CA VAL A 59 -1.05 3.47 -12.78
C VAL A 59 -1.17 4.11 -14.16
N ALA A 60 -1.26 3.32 -15.24
CA ALA A 60 -1.47 3.85 -16.58
C ALA A 60 -2.79 4.63 -16.69
N ILE A 61 -3.89 4.07 -16.15
CA ILE A 61 -5.19 4.73 -16.09
C ILE A 61 -5.10 6.02 -15.29
N PHE A 62 -4.44 6.01 -14.12
CA PHE A 62 -4.23 7.21 -13.32
C PHE A 62 -3.47 8.29 -14.10
N ARG A 63 -2.33 7.95 -14.69
CA ARG A 63 -1.49 8.91 -15.42
C ARG A 63 -2.15 9.43 -16.70
N GLN A 64 -3.05 8.66 -17.31
CA GLN A 64 -3.85 9.15 -18.45
C GLN A 64 -4.80 10.28 -18.06
N HIS A 65 -5.38 10.24 -16.84
CA HIS A 65 -6.41 11.18 -16.40
C HIS A 65 -5.89 12.28 -15.45
N SER A 66 -4.73 12.05 -14.84
CA SER A 66 -4.11 12.93 -13.83
C SER A 66 -2.59 12.96 -14.02
N SER A 67 -2.12 13.21 -15.24
CA SER A 67 -0.71 13.04 -15.68
C SER A 67 0.34 13.68 -14.78
N ASN A 68 0.07 14.88 -14.27
CA ASN A 68 1.01 15.66 -13.45
C ASN A 68 0.71 15.60 -11.95
N ALA A 69 -0.31 14.85 -11.53
CA ALA A 69 -0.67 14.79 -10.11
C ALA A 69 0.17 13.73 -9.38
N PRO A 70 0.56 13.99 -8.12
CA PRO A 70 1.28 13.01 -7.33
C PRO A 70 0.42 11.79 -7.01
N LEU A 71 1.04 10.62 -7.02
CA LEU A 71 0.41 9.33 -6.75
C LEU A 71 1.12 8.62 -5.61
N ASN A 72 0.34 8.05 -4.69
CA ASN A 72 0.82 7.14 -3.67
C ASN A 72 0.59 5.67 -4.06
N LEU A 73 1.64 4.86 -4.07
CA LEU A 73 1.52 3.39 -4.17
C LEU A 73 1.71 2.75 -2.80
N ASN A 74 0.75 1.94 -2.37
CA ASN A 74 0.74 1.32 -1.05
C ASN A 74 1.05 -0.17 -1.07
N PHE A 75 1.96 -0.61 -0.21
CA PHE A 75 2.36 -2.01 -0.07
C PHE A 75 2.32 -2.48 1.39
N PHE A 76 2.17 -3.79 1.59
CA PHE A 76 2.30 -4.40 2.91
C PHE A 76 3.73 -4.86 3.16
N CYS A 77 4.21 -4.77 4.40
CA CYS A 77 5.53 -5.23 4.82
C CYS A 77 5.49 -6.25 5.96
N HIS A 78 4.34 -6.93 6.13
CA HIS A 78 4.19 -7.96 7.15
C HIS A 78 5.16 -9.13 6.91
N GLN A 79 5.59 -9.78 7.99
CA GLN A 79 6.32 -11.04 7.87
C GLN A 79 5.31 -12.19 7.69
N PRO A 80 5.41 -12.97 6.60
CA PRO A 80 4.55 -14.14 6.43
C PRO A 80 4.77 -15.12 7.57
N PRO A 81 3.71 -15.60 8.24
CA PRO A 81 3.86 -16.62 9.25
C PRO A 81 4.36 -17.92 8.61
N PRO A 82 5.12 -18.75 9.34
CA PRO A 82 5.49 -20.07 8.85
C PRO A 82 4.24 -20.90 8.56
N ARG A 83 4.31 -21.68 7.48
CA ARG A 83 3.25 -22.60 7.08
C ARG A 83 3.02 -23.65 8.17
N ASP A 84 1.76 -23.86 8.52
CA ASP A 84 1.32 -24.79 9.56
C ASP A 84 0.03 -25.46 9.09
N ASP A 85 0.19 -26.57 8.36
CA ASP A 85 -0.92 -27.29 7.76
C ASP A 85 -1.86 -27.85 8.84
N ALA A 86 -1.33 -28.28 9.98
CA ALA A 86 -2.15 -28.79 11.09
C ALA A 86 -3.05 -27.69 11.68
N ARG A 87 -2.54 -26.46 11.83
CA ARG A 87 -3.35 -25.31 12.25
C ARG A 87 -4.39 -24.92 11.20
N ALA A 88 -4.03 -24.94 9.92
CA ALA A 88 -4.94 -24.66 8.83
C ALA A 88 -6.10 -25.67 8.80
N GLU A 89 -5.82 -26.97 8.94
CA GLU A 89 -6.83 -28.03 9.00
C GLU A 89 -7.74 -27.90 10.22
N ARG A 90 -7.18 -27.64 11.41
CA ARG A 90 -7.99 -27.39 12.62
C ARG A 90 -8.94 -26.20 12.43
N TRP A 91 -8.46 -25.13 11.78
CA TRP A 91 -9.27 -23.96 11.49
C TRP A 91 -10.38 -24.27 10.47
N LYS A 92 -10.05 -24.98 9.38
CA LYS A 92 -11.03 -25.40 8.38
C LYS A 92 -12.12 -26.29 9.00
N LEU A 93 -11.74 -27.28 9.80
CA LEU A 93 -12.68 -28.15 10.53
C LEU A 93 -13.62 -27.38 11.46
N ALA A 94 -13.12 -26.36 12.18
CA ALA A 94 -13.94 -25.53 13.05
C ALA A 94 -15.01 -24.74 12.27
N LEU A 95 -14.77 -24.43 10.99
CA LEU A 95 -15.71 -23.74 10.12
C LEU A 95 -16.69 -24.67 9.40
N LYS A 96 -16.51 -26.00 9.47
CA LYS A 96 -17.35 -26.99 8.78
C LYS A 96 -18.87 -26.79 8.98
N PRO A 97 -19.38 -26.43 10.18
CA PRO A 97 -20.81 -26.18 10.36
C PRO A 97 -21.34 -25.06 9.45
N TYR A 98 -20.56 -24.00 9.21
CA TYR A 98 -20.95 -22.90 8.34
C TYR A 98 -20.95 -23.30 6.86
N TYR A 99 -20.02 -24.16 6.43
CA TYR A 99 -20.06 -24.72 5.07
C TYR A 99 -21.34 -25.52 4.86
N GLN A 100 -21.72 -26.36 5.82
CA GLN A 100 -22.93 -27.17 5.76
C GLN A 100 -24.20 -26.32 5.78
N GLU A 101 -24.25 -25.31 6.65
CA GLU A 101 -25.37 -24.35 6.74
C GLU A 101 -25.61 -23.61 5.43
N LEU A 102 -24.53 -23.17 4.76
CA LEU A 102 -24.60 -22.39 3.52
C LEU A 102 -24.63 -23.25 2.25
N GLY A 103 -24.56 -24.58 2.38
CA GLY A 103 -24.48 -25.50 1.24
C GLY A 103 -23.19 -25.36 0.41
N ALA A 104 -22.12 -24.82 1.02
CA ALA A 104 -20.82 -24.67 0.39
C ALA A 104 -20.01 -25.98 0.44
N ASP A 105 -19.19 -26.22 -0.59
CA ASP A 105 -18.31 -27.39 -0.64
C ASP A 105 -17.17 -27.25 0.37
N PHE A 106 -17.20 -28.07 1.42
CA PHE A 106 -16.17 -28.12 2.44
C PHE A 106 -14.84 -28.67 1.90
N ASP A 107 -14.88 -29.58 0.92
CA ASP A 107 -13.69 -30.26 0.41
C ASP A 107 -12.99 -29.44 -0.69
N ALA A 108 -13.58 -28.33 -1.11
CA ALA A 108 -12.98 -27.38 -2.03
C ALA A 108 -11.60 -26.89 -1.53
N PRO A 109 -10.64 -26.65 -2.46
CA PRO A 109 -9.34 -26.10 -2.11
C PRO A 109 -9.46 -24.74 -1.41
N THR A 110 -8.69 -24.53 -0.34
CA THR A 110 -8.62 -23.23 0.33
C THR A 110 -7.88 -22.24 -0.58
N PRO A 111 -8.48 -21.08 -0.91
CA PRO A 111 -7.82 -20.07 -1.72
C PRO A 111 -6.53 -19.57 -1.05
N VAL A 112 -5.48 -19.40 -1.85
CA VAL A 112 -4.24 -18.75 -1.40
C VAL A 112 -4.48 -17.25 -1.33
N SER A 113 -4.10 -16.61 -0.22
CA SER A 113 -4.22 -15.16 -0.10
C SER A 113 -3.29 -14.44 -1.07
N SER A 114 -3.80 -13.46 -1.81
CA SER A 114 -3.01 -12.61 -2.72
C SER A 114 -2.23 -11.50 -2.01
N ARG A 115 -2.19 -11.49 -0.67
CA ARG A 115 -1.56 -10.45 0.14
C ARG A 115 -0.06 -10.68 0.27
N ALA A 116 0.68 -10.45 -0.81
CA ALA A 116 2.13 -10.57 -0.81
C ALA A 116 2.78 -9.39 -0.06
N PRO A 117 3.81 -9.62 0.78
CA PRO A 117 4.63 -8.55 1.32
C PRO A 117 5.53 -7.94 0.24
N PHE A 118 5.97 -6.70 0.46
CA PHE A 118 6.87 -5.99 -0.44
C PHE A 118 8.19 -6.73 -0.61
N ASP A 119 8.51 -7.08 -1.85
CA ASP A 119 9.66 -7.87 -2.24
C ASP A 119 10.47 -7.19 -3.35
N SER A 120 11.42 -7.92 -3.95
CA SER A 120 12.28 -7.36 -5.00
C SER A 120 11.52 -7.04 -6.29
N ASP A 121 10.48 -7.80 -6.62
CA ASP A 121 9.68 -7.61 -7.83
C ASP A 121 8.80 -6.37 -7.69
N SER A 122 8.15 -6.21 -6.54
CA SER A 122 7.41 -5.00 -6.16
C SER A 122 8.33 -3.77 -6.16
N CYS A 123 9.56 -3.92 -5.68
CA CYS A 123 10.56 -2.85 -5.71
C CYS A 123 10.99 -2.47 -7.14
N ALA A 124 11.17 -3.46 -8.03
CA ALA A 124 11.47 -3.21 -9.44
C ALA A 124 10.32 -2.46 -10.15
N LEU A 125 9.06 -2.77 -9.80
CA LEU A 125 7.90 -2.01 -10.28
C LEU A 125 7.94 -0.56 -9.82
N VAL A 126 8.27 -0.32 -8.55
CA VAL A 126 8.42 1.06 -8.01
C VAL A 126 9.56 1.80 -8.71
N GLU A 127 10.69 1.15 -8.99
CA GLU A 127 11.80 1.72 -9.74
C GLU A 127 11.42 2.12 -11.16
N ASN A 128 10.58 1.32 -11.82
CA ASN A 128 10.08 1.59 -13.17
C ASN A 128 9.01 2.70 -13.19
N LEU A 129 8.03 2.63 -12.28
CA LEU A 129 6.88 3.54 -12.23
C LEU A 129 7.20 4.90 -11.60
N ARG A 130 8.19 4.95 -10.71
CA ARG A 130 8.66 6.15 -10.00
C ARG A 130 7.51 7.01 -9.43
N PRO A 131 6.62 6.45 -8.58
CA PRO A 131 5.57 7.23 -7.95
C PRO A 131 6.17 8.31 -7.03
N GLU A 132 5.43 9.39 -6.82
CA GLU A 132 5.86 10.50 -5.98
C GLU A 132 5.86 10.10 -4.49
N VAL A 133 4.97 9.19 -4.10
CA VAL A 133 4.87 8.67 -2.74
C VAL A 133 4.80 7.15 -2.74
N VAL A 134 5.52 6.51 -1.83
CA VAL A 134 5.38 5.09 -1.52
C VAL A 134 5.02 4.94 -0.06
N SER A 135 3.91 4.25 0.21
CA SER A 135 3.43 4.01 1.56
C SER A 135 3.53 2.55 1.94
N PHE A 136 3.89 2.29 3.19
CA PHE A 136 3.97 0.95 3.75
C PHE A 136 2.99 0.76 4.90
N HIS A 137 2.44 -0.45 4.99
CA HIS A 137 1.61 -0.89 6.11
C HIS A 137 2.24 -2.11 6.77
N PHE A 138 2.05 -2.24 8.10
CA PHE A 138 2.70 -3.27 8.94
C PHE A 138 4.23 -3.15 9.03
N GLY A 139 4.73 -1.91 9.08
CA GLY A 139 6.14 -1.60 9.27
C GLY A 139 6.81 -1.08 8.00
N LEU A 140 8.09 -1.43 7.83
CA LEU A 140 8.93 -1.04 6.70
C LEU A 140 9.60 -2.28 6.10
N PRO A 141 9.94 -2.26 4.79
CA PRO A 141 10.67 -3.36 4.18
C PRO A 141 12.12 -3.41 4.70
N LYS A 142 12.85 -4.46 4.33
CA LYS A 142 14.29 -4.57 4.62
C LYS A 142 15.04 -3.34 4.09
N GLN A 143 16.08 -2.92 4.80
CA GLN A 143 16.85 -1.71 4.47
C GLN A 143 17.28 -1.64 3.00
N ALA A 144 17.77 -2.74 2.43
CA ALA A 144 18.20 -2.79 1.03
C ALA A 144 17.08 -2.47 0.03
N LEU A 145 15.83 -2.87 0.31
CA LEU A 145 14.67 -2.51 -0.52
C LEU A 145 14.25 -1.07 -0.25
N LEU A 146 14.30 -0.63 1.00
CA LEU A 146 13.98 0.75 1.37
C LEU A 146 14.92 1.76 0.68
N ASP A 147 16.22 1.46 0.62
CA ASP A 147 17.21 2.32 -0.03
C ASP A 147 16.99 2.39 -1.55
N ARG A 148 16.59 1.28 -2.18
CA ARG A 148 16.19 1.25 -3.59
C ARG A 148 14.97 2.13 -3.86
N VAL A 149 13.96 2.07 -3.00
CA VAL A 149 12.79 2.97 -3.09
C VAL A 149 13.21 4.43 -2.89
N ARG A 150 14.09 4.73 -1.92
CA ARG A 150 14.62 6.10 -1.73
C ARG A 150 15.34 6.61 -2.99
N ALA A 151 16.09 5.75 -3.68
CA ALA A 151 16.81 6.12 -4.91
C ALA A 151 15.90 6.50 -6.09
N THR A 152 14.60 6.17 -6.05
CA THR A 152 13.63 6.64 -7.06
C THR A 152 13.22 8.10 -6.86
N GLY A 153 13.55 8.69 -5.70
CA GLY A 153 13.11 10.03 -5.31
C GLY A 153 11.72 10.07 -4.68
N ALA A 154 11.07 8.92 -4.48
CA ALA A 154 9.77 8.84 -3.82
C ALA A 154 9.85 9.29 -2.36
N THR A 155 8.83 10.02 -1.91
CA THR A 155 8.61 10.24 -0.47
C THR A 155 8.07 8.96 0.15
N ILE A 156 8.73 8.47 1.20
CA ILE A 156 8.33 7.24 1.87
C ILE A 156 7.56 7.56 3.14
N ILE A 157 6.40 6.94 3.30
CA ILE A 157 5.59 7.02 4.52
C ILE A 157 5.24 5.62 5.03
N SER A 158 4.97 5.50 6.33
CA SER A 158 4.46 4.27 6.94
C SER A 158 3.50 4.59 8.07
N SER A 159 2.57 3.68 8.33
CA SER A 159 1.67 3.76 9.48
C SER A 159 2.38 3.34 10.76
N ALA A 160 2.22 4.12 11.82
CA ALA A 160 2.60 3.75 13.18
C ALA A 160 1.37 3.81 14.08
N SER A 161 1.22 2.80 14.93
CA SER A 161 0.16 2.68 15.94
C SER A 161 0.64 3.03 17.35
N THR A 162 1.97 3.09 17.55
CA THR A 162 2.62 3.44 18.82
C THR A 162 3.73 4.48 18.62
N VAL A 163 4.15 5.14 19.70
CA VAL A 163 5.26 6.10 19.67
C VAL A 163 6.57 5.39 19.33
N GLU A 164 6.74 4.18 19.86
CA GLU A 164 7.87 3.31 19.60
C GLU A 164 7.98 2.99 18.10
N GLU A 165 6.87 2.66 17.44
CA GLU A 165 6.82 2.43 15.99
C GLU A 165 7.17 3.69 15.18
N ALA A 166 6.72 4.87 15.63
CA ALA A 166 7.08 6.13 14.97
C ALA A 166 8.58 6.44 15.07
N GLY A 167 9.23 6.03 16.17
CA GLY A 167 10.67 6.18 16.40
C GLY A 167 11.53 5.09 15.76
N ALA A 168 10.98 3.91 15.48
CA ALA A 168 11.69 2.72 14.98
C ALA A 168 12.10 2.80 13.49
N SER A 169 12.07 3.98 12.87
CA SER A 169 12.55 4.18 11.51
C SER A 169 14.01 3.71 11.39
N PRO A 170 14.34 2.77 10.50
CA PRO A 170 15.68 2.24 10.36
C PRO A 170 16.58 3.32 9.75
N GLY A 171 17.42 3.92 10.59
CA GLY A 171 18.46 4.87 10.20
C GLY A 171 17.93 6.23 9.70
N GLU A 172 18.44 7.29 10.32
CA GLU A 172 18.40 8.69 9.88
C GLU A 172 18.00 8.90 8.40
N GLY A 173 16.88 9.59 8.14
CA GLY A 173 16.57 10.00 6.76
C GLY A 173 15.16 10.47 6.43
N LEU A 174 14.18 10.42 7.34
CA LEU A 174 12.95 11.20 7.13
C LEU A 174 13.29 12.65 7.44
N LYS A 175 13.23 13.52 6.41
CA LYS A 175 13.45 14.98 6.55
C LYS A 175 12.68 15.46 7.78
N LYS A 176 13.42 15.80 8.83
CA LYS A 176 12.86 16.59 9.93
C LYS A 176 12.41 17.93 9.36
N PRO A 177 11.27 18.47 9.84
CA PRO A 177 10.75 19.74 9.38
C PRO A 177 11.73 20.90 9.57
#